data_AF-A0A292RZ74-F1
#
_entry.id   AF-A0A292RZ74-F1
#
_cell.length_a   1.000
_cell.length_b   1.000
_cell.length_c   1.000
_cell.angle_alpha   90.00
_cell.angle_beta   90.00
_cell.angle_gamma   90.00
#
_symmetry.space_group_name_H-M   'P 1'
#
loop_
_entity.id
_entity.type
_entity.pdbx_description
1 polymer ?
#
loop_
_entity_poly.entity_id
_entity_poly.type
_entity_poly.pdbx_seq_one_letter_code
_entity_poly.pdbx_strand_id
1 'polypeptide(L)'
;NCYSECNVTGVENVGGLIGNPDGAGNHVVNCFASGTVKGNKNVGGLLGCISSRVENCYASGAVSGNESVGGLVGMGWSSYRIINSHSTGSVNGKLYTGGLVGWRGNAGITSNCYASGNVIGEKYTGSVFGCIELTRGGIQEFINVHGYGEVSGTEAVGSFAGGVCVKKDGTLYGGVSITGCTVINQNNIPLVGNFLELNGSVYSNLDSYDMSAWLAGVSTIYLPPEETTLQVGINSDASSSITFNTTVEYGSFDLLYGLKIEDAGTLELLDSIIKQVNEKQTEIGSIQNRLESVLEQVGIAYENLVSTQSTIRDADISKESSAYIRNQILQQASATLLATANQTPAIALQLL
;
A
#
# COMPACT_ATOMS: atom_id res chain seq x y z
N ASN A 1 -10.49 19.05 13.78
CA ASN A 1 -10.84 18.74 15.19
C ASN A 1 -12.33 18.93 15.46
N CYS A 2 -13.20 18.49 14.57
CA CYS A 2 -14.66 18.58 14.73
C CYS A 2 -15.25 17.17 14.58
N TYR A 3 -16.34 16.89 15.27
CA TYR A 3 -16.99 15.60 15.16
C TYR A 3 -18.51 15.68 15.25
N SER A 4 -19.17 14.65 14.74
CA SER A 4 -20.63 14.50 14.79
C SER A 4 -21.01 13.05 15.06
N GLU A 5 -21.87 12.83 16.05
CA GLU A 5 -22.42 11.51 16.36
C GLU A 5 -23.92 11.43 16.01
N CYS A 6 -24.45 12.48 15.38
CA CYS A 6 -25.86 12.61 15.06
C CYS A 6 -26.23 11.83 13.81
N ASN A 7 -27.44 11.27 13.80
CA ASN A 7 -28.02 10.73 12.57
C ASN A 7 -28.43 11.88 11.64
N VAL A 8 -28.01 11.81 10.39
CA VAL A 8 -28.26 12.85 9.38
C VAL A 8 -29.12 12.27 8.28
N THR A 9 -30.23 12.95 7.96
CA THR A 9 -31.06 12.63 6.79
C THR A 9 -31.17 13.85 5.91
N GLY A 10 -30.90 13.70 4.62
CA GLY A 10 -30.98 14.79 3.65
C GLY A 10 -31.37 14.29 2.25
N VAL A 11 -31.31 15.19 1.28
CA VAL A 11 -31.57 14.86 -0.13
C VAL A 11 -30.27 14.85 -0.92
N GLU A 12 -29.55 15.96 -0.97
CA GLU A 12 -28.34 16.09 -1.78
C GLU A 12 -27.16 16.63 -0.95
N ASN A 13 -25.94 16.19 -1.27
CA ASN A 13 -24.70 16.57 -0.59
C ASN A 13 -24.80 16.35 0.91
N VAL A 14 -25.09 15.11 1.30
CA VAL A 14 -25.35 14.74 2.69
C VAL A 14 -24.09 14.14 3.30
N GLY A 15 -23.52 14.83 4.28
CA GLY A 15 -22.42 14.31 5.09
C GLY A 15 -22.78 14.26 6.57
N GLY A 16 -22.25 13.28 7.30
CA GLY A 16 -22.48 13.16 8.74
C GLY A 16 -21.93 14.36 9.54
N LEU A 17 -20.90 15.03 9.01
CA LEU A 17 -20.37 16.28 9.57
C LEU A 17 -20.49 17.46 8.59
N ILE A 18 -20.21 17.25 7.31
CA ILE A 18 -20.11 18.34 6.32
C ILE A 18 -20.85 17.94 5.04
N GLY A 19 -21.81 18.76 4.59
CA GLY A 19 -22.49 18.52 3.32
C GLY A 19 -21.59 18.77 2.10
N ASN A 20 -21.32 20.04 1.80
CA ASN A 20 -20.41 20.43 0.71
C ASN A 20 -19.47 21.56 1.19
N PRO A 21 -18.18 21.27 1.45
CA PRO A 21 -17.19 22.31 1.68
C PRO A 21 -16.75 22.89 0.32
N ASP A 22 -17.51 23.85 -0.20
CA ASP A 22 -17.19 24.49 -1.48
C ASP A 22 -15.99 25.45 -1.35
N GLY A 23 -14.97 25.29 -2.21
CA GLY A 23 -13.77 26.13 -2.26
C GLY A 23 -12.43 25.40 -2.05
N ALA A 24 -11.44 25.72 -2.89
CA ALA A 24 -10.13 25.04 -2.96
C ALA A 24 -9.29 25.06 -1.66
N GLY A 25 -9.62 25.95 -0.72
CA GLY A 25 -8.92 26.08 0.57
C GLY A 25 -9.55 25.32 1.74
N ASN A 26 -10.67 24.63 1.53
CA ASN A 26 -11.38 23.97 2.62
C ASN A 26 -10.81 22.59 2.92
N HIS A 27 -9.89 22.55 3.89
CA HIS A 27 -9.29 21.32 4.37
C HIS A 27 -10.08 20.76 5.56
N VAL A 28 -10.43 19.49 5.49
CA VAL A 28 -11.07 18.77 6.59
C VAL A 28 -10.01 17.89 7.23
N VAL A 29 -9.57 18.26 8.43
CA VAL A 29 -8.43 17.64 9.12
C VAL A 29 -8.81 17.27 10.54
N ASN A 30 -8.46 16.04 10.95
CA ASN A 30 -8.73 15.50 12.29
C ASN A 30 -10.22 15.59 12.65
N CYS A 31 -11.08 15.08 11.78
CA CYS A 31 -12.54 15.15 11.95
C CYS A 31 -13.17 13.77 11.80
N PHE A 32 -14.30 13.53 12.48
CA PHE A 32 -14.98 12.25 12.36
C PHE A 32 -16.50 12.33 12.45
N ALA A 33 -17.16 11.30 11.93
CA ALA A 33 -18.60 11.11 12.07
C ALA A 33 -18.94 9.65 12.42
N SER A 34 -19.86 9.45 13.36
CA SER A 34 -20.30 8.10 13.79
C SER A 34 -21.80 7.86 13.69
N GLY A 35 -22.60 8.90 13.46
CA GLY A 35 -24.03 8.76 13.25
C GLY A 35 -24.39 8.19 11.87
N THR A 36 -25.58 7.61 11.76
CA THR A 36 -26.08 7.06 10.50
C THR A 36 -26.41 8.20 9.52
N VAL A 37 -25.99 8.06 8.27
CA VAL A 37 -26.22 9.05 7.21
C VAL A 37 -27.13 8.46 6.14
N LYS A 38 -28.22 9.16 5.84
CA LYS A 38 -29.16 8.80 4.78
C LYS A 38 -29.38 9.96 3.83
N GLY A 39 -29.20 9.74 2.54
CA GLY A 39 -29.41 10.75 1.52
C GLY A 39 -30.02 10.19 0.22
N ASN A 40 -30.17 11.05 -0.79
CA ASN A 40 -30.51 10.61 -2.14
C ASN A 40 -29.26 10.64 -3.03
N LYS A 41 -28.54 11.77 -3.08
CA LYS A 41 -27.38 12.00 -3.95
C LYS A 41 -26.20 12.57 -3.17
N ASN A 42 -24.98 12.12 -3.50
CA ASN A 42 -23.71 12.56 -2.90
C ASN A 42 -23.74 12.38 -1.38
N VAL A 43 -23.77 11.13 -0.96
CA VAL A 43 -23.95 10.75 0.44
C VAL A 43 -22.65 10.18 0.96
N GLY A 44 -22.05 10.85 1.95
CA GLY A 44 -20.85 10.36 2.62
C GLY A 44 -21.00 10.26 4.12
N GLY A 45 -20.33 9.30 4.74
CA GLY A 45 -20.36 9.17 6.19
C GLY A 45 -19.80 10.41 6.91
N LEU A 46 -18.77 11.07 6.34
CA LEU A 46 -18.24 12.32 6.86
C LEU A 46 -18.60 13.53 5.97
N LEU A 47 -18.36 13.41 4.66
CA LEU A 47 -18.57 14.48 3.68
C LEU A 47 -19.53 14.07 2.55
N GLY A 48 -20.53 14.89 2.24
CA GLY A 48 -21.31 14.69 1.01
C GLY A 48 -20.46 14.91 -0.25
N CYS A 49 -19.75 16.04 -0.29
CA CYS A 49 -18.82 16.40 -1.37
C CYS A 49 -17.43 16.77 -0.86
N ILE A 50 -16.42 16.62 -1.70
CA ILE A 50 -15.04 17.10 -1.45
C ILE A 50 -14.54 17.96 -2.62
N SER A 51 -13.81 19.02 -2.28
CA SER A 51 -13.22 19.96 -3.25
C SER A 51 -11.70 20.15 -3.07
N SER A 52 -11.12 19.74 -1.92
CA SER A 52 -9.72 20.03 -1.57
C SER A 52 -9.00 18.88 -0.84
N ARG A 53 -8.99 18.84 0.50
CA ARG A 53 -8.22 17.84 1.27
C ARG A 53 -9.03 17.29 2.42
N VAL A 54 -9.00 15.97 2.58
CA VAL A 54 -9.44 15.25 3.77
C VAL A 54 -8.24 14.50 4.35
N GLU A 55 -7.96 14.71 5.63
CA GLU A 55 -6.78 14.14 6.28
C GLU A 55 -7.04 13.73 7.72
N ASN A 56 -6.53 12.56 8.14
CA ASN A 56 -6.70 12.04 9.50
C ASN A 56 -8.17 12.02 9.91
N CYS A 57 -9.04 11.63 8.99
CA CYS A 57 -10.48 11.70 9.17
C CYS A 57 -11.11 10.31 9.09
N TYR A 58 -12.23 10.11 9.78
CA TYR A 58 -12.93 8.83 9.70
C TYR A 58 -14.45 8.91 9.80
N ALA A 59 -15.10 7.88 9.26
CA ALA A 59 -16.55 7.68 9.38
C ALA A 59 -16.85 6.24 9.81
N SER A 60 -17.72 6.08 10.82
CA SER A 60 -18.10 4.76 11.36
C SER A 60 -19.59 4.46 11.31
N GLY A 61 -20.43 5.48 11.06
CA GLY A 61 -21.86 5.30 10.91
C GLY A 61 -22.24 4.63 9.58
N ALA A 62 -23.35 3.90 9.57
CA ALA A 62 -23.90 3.34 8.33
C ALA A 62 -24.32 4.45 7.37
N VAL A 63 -24.06 4.26 6.07
CA VAL A 63 -24.34 5.23 5.01
C VAL A 63 -25.31 4.61 4.02
N SER A 64 -26.40 5.31 3.70
CA SER A 64 -27.37 4.86 2.70
C SER A 64 -27.77 5.97 1.72
N GLY A 65 -27.81 5.66 0.43
CA GLY A 65 -28.21 6.61 -0.61
C GLY A 65 -28.60 5.95 -1.93
N ASN A 66 -28.88 6.75 -2.95
CA ASN A 66 -29.17 6.24 -4.30
C ASN A 66 -27.99 6.47 -5.26
N GLU A 67 -27.39 7.65 -5.28
CA GLU A 67 -26.32 8.00 -6.23
C GLU A 67 -25.09 8.59 -5.51
N SER A 68 -23.89 8.13 -5.88
CA SER A 68 -22.60 8.56 -5.32
C SER A 68 -22.57 8.43 -3.80
N VAL A 69 -22.55 7.18 -3.34
CA VAL A 69 -22.61 6.82 -1.92
C VAL A 69 -21.24 6.31 -1.49
N GLY A 70 -20.60 7.00 -0.54
CA GLY A 70 -19.29 6.63 -0.01
C GLY A 70 -19.30 6.48 1.50
N GLY A 71 -18.53 5.55 2.04
CA GLY A 71 -18.42 5.43 3.51
C GLY A 71 -17.76 6.65 4.15
N LEU A 72 -16.83 7.32 3.48
CA LEU A 72 -16.22 8.58 3.97
C LEU A 72 -16.71 9.80 3.20
N VAL A 73 -16.67 9.74 1.86
CA VAL A 73 -16.99 10.86 0.96
C VAL A 73 -17.99 10.42 -0.12
N GLY A 74 -19.08 11.14 -0.33
CA GLY A 74 -20.02 10.84 -1.42
C GLY A 74 -19.42 11.06 -2.81
N MET A 75 -19.07 12.31 -3.11
CA MET A 75 -18.63 12.74 -4.45
C MET A 75 -17.44 13.71 -4.40
N GLY A 76 -16.58 13.71 -5.41
CA GLY A 76 -15.55 14.75 -5.55
C GLY A 76 -15.37 15.21 -7.00
N TRP A 77 -15.31 16.53 -7.19
CA TRP A 77 -15.37 17.17 -8.52
C TRP A 77 -14.05 17.80 -8.98
N SER A 78 -13.18 18.16 -8.03
CA SER A 78 -11.91 18.87 -8.28
C SER A 78 -10.73 17.99 -7.93
N SER A 79 -9.51 18.45 -8.20
CA SER A 79 -8.31 17.73 -7.75
C SER A 79 -8.22 17.73 -6.23
N TYR A 80 -8.64 16.63 -5.60
CA TYR A 80 -8.67 16.50 -4.15
C TYR A 80 -7.73 15.42 -3.63
N ARG A 81 -7.42 15.47 -2.34
CA ARG A 81 -6.61 14.46 -1.65
C ARG A 81 -7.35 13.86 -0.47
N ILE A 82 -7.26 12.54 -0.30
CA ILE A 82 -7.72 11.84 0.90
C ILE A 82 -6.51 11.10 1.48
N ILE A 83 -6.11 11.45 2.70
CA ILE A 83 -4.85 11.01 3.30
C ILE A 83 -5.11 10.47 4.71
N ASN A 84 -4.51 9.33 5.09
CA ASN A 84 -4.58 8.80 6.46
C ASN A 84 -6.02 8.71 7.00
N SER A 85 -6.97 8.33 6.16
CA SER A 85 -8.40 8.44 6.46
C SER A 85 -9.13 7.14 6.16
N HIS A 86 -10.23 6.87 6.86
CA HIS A 86 -10.88 5.57 6.74
C HIS A 86 -12.38 5.57 6.99
N SER A 87 -13.04 4.51 6.53
CA SER A 87 -14.46 4.26 6.79
C SER A 87 -14.68 2.84 7.30
N THR A 88 -15.54 2.68 8.29
CA THR A 88 -15.87 1.37 8.89
C THR A 88 -17.35 1.04 8.88
N GLY A 89 -18.22 2.04 8.67
CA GLY A 89 -19.67 1.84 8.56
C GLY A 89 -20.07 1.13 7.27
N SER A 90 -21.14 0.34 7.31
CA SER A 90 -21.70 -0.28 6.11
C SER A 90 -22.22 0.76 5.13
N VAL A 91 -22.07 0.51 3.84
CA VAL A 91 -22.45 1.42 2.76
C VAL A 91 -23.47 0.73 1.88
N ASN A 92 -24.65 1.34 1.73
CA ASN A 92 -25.73 0.85 0.86
C ASN A 92 -26.09 1.92 -0.17
N GLY A 93 -25.88 1.63 -1.45
CA GLY A 93 -26.17 2.56 -2.54
C GLY A 93 -26.90 1.89 -3.71
N LYS A 94 -27.19 2.65 -4.76
CA LYS A 94 -27.68 2.08 -6.03
C LYS A 94 -26.69 2.30 -7.15
N LEU A 95 -26.26 3.54 -7.36
CA LEU A 95 -25.35 3.93 -8.43
C LEU A 95 -24.09 4.57 -7.85
N TYR A 96 -22.91 4.05 -8.21
CA TYR A 96 -21.60 4.50 -7.70
C TYR A 96 -21.50 4.37 -6.17
N THR A 97 -21.33 3.14 -5.71
CA THR A 97 -21.27 2.81 -4.29
C THR A 97 -19.87 2.35 -3.91
N GLY A 98 -19.17 3.12 -3.09
CA GLY A 98 -17.80 2.81 -2.65
C GLY A 98 -17.67 2.76 -1.14
N GLY A 99 -16.85 1.84 -0.63
CA GLY A 99 -16.61 1.80 0.81
C GLY A 99 -15.93 3.06 1.35
N LEU A 100 -15.04 3.70 0.59
CA LEU A 100 -14.40 4.96 0.96
C LEU A 100 -15.04 6.16 0.24
N VAL A 101 -15.14 6.09 -1.09
CA VAL A 101 -15.67 7.18 -1.93
C VAL A 101 -16.67 6.66 -2.96
N GLY A 102 -17.83 7.31 -3.09
CA GLY A 102 -18.82 6.96 -4.11
C GLY A 102 -18.32 7.26 -5.53
N TRP A 103 -18.20 8.54 -5.88
CA TRP A 103 -17.74 8.98 -7.20
C TRP A 103 -16.54 9.91 -7.13
N ARG A 104 -15.48 9.56 -7.85
CA ARG A 104 -14.20 10.30 -7.89
C ARG A 104 -14.00 10.94 -9.26
N GLY A 105 -14.33 12.21 -9.41
CA GLY A 105 -14.40 12.89 -10.70
C GLY A 105 -13.08 13.40 -11.30
N ASN A 106 -12.04 13.67 -10.49
CA ASN A 106 -10.85 14.39 -11.00
C ASN A 106 -9.55 13.91 -10.35
N ALA A 107 -8.43 14.19 -11.02
CA ALA A 107 -7.10 13.74 -10.67
C ALA A 107 -6.69 14.19 -9.26
N GLY A 108 -6.35 13.22 -8.42
CA GLY A 108 -6.01 13.45 -7.03
C GLY A 108 -5.35 12.24 -6.40
N ILE A 109 -4.86 12.41 -5.18
CA ILE A 109 -4.13 11.36 -4.44
C ILE A 109 -5.05 10.78 -3.35
N THR A 110 -5.14 9.46 -3.27
CA THR A 110 -5.63 8.77 -2.07
C THR A 110 -4.47 7.99 -1.49
N SER A 111 -4.11 8.26 -0.23
CA SER A 111 -2.96 7.60 0.37
C SER A 111 -3.19 7.17 1.82
N ASN A 112 -2.71 5.97 2.19
CA ASN A 112 -2.84 5.40 3.53
C ASN A 112 -4.29 5.41 4.02
N CYS A 113 -5.20 4.90 3.20
CA CYS A 113 -6.63 4.92 3.49
C CYS A 113 -7.19 3.51 3.50
N TYR A 114 -8.28 3.28 4.23
CA TYR A 114 -8.96 1.99 4.16
C TYR A 114 -10.46 2.10 4.33
N ALA A 115 -11.19 1.14 3.77
CA ALA A 115 -12.62 0.94 3.97
C ALA A 115 -12.88 -0.48 4.45
N SER A 116 -13.50 -0.65 5.62
CA SER A 116 -13.78 -1.98 6.19
C SER A 116 -15.26 -2.32 6.34
N GLY A 117 -16.15 -1.36 6.08
CA GLY A 117 -17.58 -1.61 6.08
C GLY A 117 -18.02 -2.41 4.85
N ASN A 118 -19.01 -3.28 5.03
CA ASN A 118 -19.61 -4.01 3.90
C ASN A 118 -20.28 -3.02 2.94
N VAL A 119 -20.10 -3.25 1.64
CA VAL A 119 -20.59 -2.40 0.57
C VAL A 119 -21.63 -3.16 -0.25
N ILE A 120 -22.85 -2.63 -0.29
CA ILE A 120 -23.97 -3.18 -1.04
C ILE A 120 -24.40 -2.11 -2.04
N GLY A 121 -24.36 -2.41 -3.34
CA GLY A 121 -24.81 -1.50 -4.37
C GLY A 121 -25.59 -2.21 -5.49
N GLU A 122 -26.25 -1.48 -6.37
CA GLU A 122 -26.88 -2.09 -7.56
C GLU A 122 -25.89 -2.08 -8.75
N LYS A 123 -25.32 -0.91 -9.06
CA LYS A 123 -24.48 -0.65 -10.23
C LYS A 123 -23.23 0.17 -9.87
N TYR A 124 -22.05 -0.26 -10.37
CA TYR A 124 -20.75 0.34 -10.07
C TYR A 124 -20.46 0.35 -8.56
N THR A 125 -20.26 -0.84 -8.02
CA THR A 125 -20.04 -1.06 -6.59
C THR A 125 -18.61 -1.54 -6.34
N GLY A 126 -17.86 -0.87 -5.46
CA GLY A 126 -16.50 -1.30 -5.12
C GLY A 126 -16.17 -1.18 -3.64
N SER A 127 -15.19 -1.97 -3.17
CA SER A 127 -14.82 -1.97 -1.74
C SER A 127 -14.25 -0.62 -1.29
N VAL A 128 -13.59 0.11 -2.19
CA VAL A 128 -13.00 1.43 -1.89
C VAL A 128 -13.71 2.52 -2.69
N PHE A 129 -13.86 2.34 -4.00
CA PHE A 129 -14.44 3.36 -4.88
C PHE A 129 -15.69 2.85 -5.59
N GLY A 130 -16.72 3.68 -5.77
CA GLY A 130 -17.85 3.33 -6.64
C GLY A 130 -17.48 3.47 -8.12
N CYS A 131 -17.17 4.68 -8.55
CA CYS A 131 -16.52 4.94 -9.85
C CYS A 131 -15.32 5.89 -9.70
N ILE A 132 -14.29 5.64 -10.51
CA ILE A 132 -13.14 6.53 -10.73
C ILE A 132 -13.27 7.16 -12.12
N GLU A 133 -13.39 8.47 -12.20
CA GLU A 133 -13.42 9.19 -13.47
C GLU A 133 -12.01 9.64 -13.89
N LEU A 134 -11.74 9.53 -15.19
CA LEU A 134 -10.51 10.01 -15.83
C LEU A 134 -10.79 11.30 -16.62
N THR A 135 -10.30 12.44 -16.11
CA THR A 135 -10.46 13.79 -16.68
C THR A 135 -9.17 14.39 -17.23
N ARG A 136 -9.29 15.39 -18.13
CA ARG A 136 -8.16 15.98 -18.91
C ARG A 136 -6.98 16.36 -18.02
N GLY A 137 -5.84 15.68 -18.20
CA GLY A 137 -4.52 16.18 -17.79
C GLY A 137 -4.04 15.83 -16.37
N GLY A 138 -4.59 14.82 -15.71
CA GLY A 138 -4.08 14.42 -14.39
C GLY A 138 -4.12 12.92 -14.11
N ILE A 139 -3.22 12.47 -13.23
CA ILE A 139 -3.10 11.08 -12.80
C ILE A 139 -3.87 10.91 -11.49
N GLN A 140 -4.69 9.86 -11.41
CA GLN A 140 -5.30 9.39 -10.17
C GLN A 140 -4.30 8.48 -9.47
N GLU A 141 -3.83 8.86 -8.28
CA GLU A 141 -2.85 8.07 -7.52
C GLU A 141 -3.50 7.42 -6.30
N PHE A 142 -3.28 6.13 -6.14
CA PHE A 142 -3.72 5.33 -5.01
C PHE A 142 -2.49 4.66 -4.37
N ILE A 143 -2.16 5.05 -3.14
CA ILE A 143 -0.94 4.61 -2.44
C ILE A 143 -1.34 4.02 -1.09
N ASN A 144 -1.11 2.74 -0.84
CA ASN A 144 -1.50 2.07 0.41
C ASN A 144 -3.00 2.27 0.73
N VAL A 145 -3.86 1.95 -0.25
CA VAL A 145 -5.31 2.05 -0.10
C VAL A 145 -5.92 0.66 -0.02
N HIS A 146 -6.74 0.41 0.99
CA HIS A 146 -7.20 -0.93 1.31
C HIS A 146 -8.72 -1.07 1.41
N GLY A 147 -9.25 -2.19 0.91
CA GLY A 147 -10.64 -2.60 1.10
C GLY A 147 -10.71 -3.88 1.93
N TYR A 148 -11.49 -3.88 2.99
CA TYR A 148 -11.67 -5.02 3.92
C TYR A 148 -13.12 -5.55 3.98
N GLY A 149 -14.08 -4.78 3.50
CA GLY A 149 -15.51 -5.12 3.53
C GLY A 149 -15.93 -6.06 2.41
N GLU A 150 -16.96 -6.87 2.66
CA GLU A 150 -17.59 -7.64 1.59
C GLU A 150 -18.31 -6.69 0.62
N VAL A 151 -18.22 -6.98 -0.68
CA VAL A 151 -18.84 -6.18 -1.74
C VAL A 151 -19.88 -7.02 -2.45
N SER A 152 -21.08 -6.49 -2.61
CA SER A 152 -22.16 -7.16 -3.35
C SER A 152 -22.92 -6.16 -4.22
N GLY A 153 -23.33 -6.62 -5.40
CA GLY A 153 -24.22 -5.85 -6.25
C GLY A 153 -24.66 -6.61 -7.50
N THR A 154 -25.42 -5.93 -8.35
CA THR A 154 -26.09 -6.57 -9.50
C THR A 154 -25.36 -6.35 -10.82
N GLU A 155 -24.63 -5.24 -10.96
CA GLU A 155 -23.92 -4.86 -12.19
C GLU A 155 -22.62 -4.12 -11.83
N ALA A 156 -21.53 -4.41 -12.54
CA ALA A 156 -20.23 -3.75 -12.39
C ALA A 156 -19.77 -3.68 -10.92
N VAL A 157 -19.46 -4.86 -10.34
CA VAL A 157 -19.04 -5.01 -8.95
C VAL A 157 -17.56 -5.35 -8.94
N GLY A 158 -16.71 -4.38 -8.62
CA GLY A 158 -15.27 -4.58 -8.61
C GLY A 158 -14.72 -4.72 -7.19
N SER A 159 -13.58 -5.40 -7.07
CA SER A 159 -12.92 -5.60 -5.78
C SER A 159 -12.47 -4.25 -5.21
N PHE A 160 -11.66 -3.46 -5.92
CA PHE A 160 -11.21 -2.13 -5.46
C PHE A 160 -12.19 -1.01 -5.82
N ALA A 161 -12.64 -0.98 -7.09
CA ALA A 161 -13.55 0.03 -7.61
C ALA A 161 -14.64 -0.61 -8.47
N GLY A 162 -15.88 -0.12 -8.39
CA GLY A 162 -16.99 -0.62 -9.20
C GLY A 162 -16.88 -0.32 -10.70
N GLY A 163 -16.10 0.69 -11.08
CA GLY A 163 -15.80 0.98 -12.48
C GLY A 163 -14.86 2.18 -12.64
N VAL A 164 -14.37 2.36 -13.86
CA VAL A 164 -13.66 3.57 -14.28
C VAL A 164 -14.46 4.24 -15.39
N CYS A 165 -14.82 5.50 -15.19
CA CYS A 165 -15.64 6.27 -16.10
C CYS A 165 -14.75 7.19 -16.97
N VAL A 166 -15.02 7.27 -18.28
CA VAL A 166 -14.34 8.18 -19.21
C VAL A 166 -15.34 9.12 -19.90
N LYS A 167 -14.87 10.20 -20.53
CA LYS A 167 -15.74 11.15 -21.24
C LYS A 167 -16.45 10.53 -22.44
N LYS A 168 -17.62 11.10 -22.79
CA LYS A 168 -18.49 10.64 -23.89
C LYS A 168 -17.80 10.62 -25.26
N ASP A 169 -16.72 11.39 -25.42
CA ASP A 169 -15.91 11.46 -26.63
C ASP A 169 -14.94 10.27 -26.78
N GLY A 170 -14.94 9.31 -25.85
CA GLY A 170 -14.01 8.18 -25.82
C GLY A 170 -12.55 8.58 -25.62
N THR A 171 -12.28 9.87 -25.34
CA THR A 171 -10.92 10.34 -25.15
C THR A 171 -10.44 9.96 -23.75
N LEU A 172 -9.42 9.11 -23.70
CA LEU A 172 -8.72 8.80 -22.47
C LEU A 172 -8.00 10.05 -21.98
N TYR A 173 -8.36 10.48 -20.78
CA TYR A 173 -7.80 11.66 -20.17
C TYR A 173 -7.16 11.29 -18.84
N GLY A 174 -5.84 11.21 -18.80
CA GLY A 174 -5.10 10.87 -17.58
C GLY A 174 -4.85 9.37 -17.41
N GLY A 175 -4.37 8.99 -16.22
CA GLY A 175 -4.00 7.60 -15.90
C GLY A 175 -4.30 7.26 -14.46
N VAL A 176 -4.29 5.97 -14.14
CA VAL A 176 -4.45 5.45 -12.78
C VAL A 176 -3.13 4.83 -12.34
N SER A 177 -2.60 5.28 -11.21
CA SER A 177 -1.44 4.68 -10.54
C SER A 177 -1.90 4.04 -9.24
N ILE A 178 -1.58 2.76 -9.06
CA ILE A 178 -1.92 1.98 -7.86
C ILE A 178 -0.61 1.41 -7.30
N THR A 179 -0.31 1.72 -6.04
CA THR A 179 0.90 1.26 -5.35
C THR A 179 0.53 0.80 -3.94
N GLY A 180 0.98 -0.40 -3.54
CA GLY A 180 0.80 -0.91 -2.18
C GLY A 180 -0.66 -1.10 -1.72
N CYS A 181 -1.62 -1.14 -2.64
CA CYS A 181 -3.04 -1.30 -2.31
C CYS A 181 -3.40 -2.79 -2.12
N THR A 182 -4.43 -3.09 -1.32
CA THR A 182 -4.87 -4.48 -1.09
C THR A 182 -6.36 -4.56 -0.85
N VAL A 183 -7.04 -5.56 -1.42
CA VAL A 183 -8.47 -5.79 -1.22
C VAL A 183 -8.70 -7.23 -0.77
N ILE A 184 -9.18 -7.40 0.45
CA ILE A 184 -9.47 -8.68 1.10
C ILE A 184 -10.78 -8.56 1.86
N ASN A 185 -11.48 -9.66 2.14
CA ASN A 185 -12.64 -9.59 3.02
C ASN A 185 -12.20 -9.66 4.50
N GLN A 186 -13.17 -9.61 5.41
CA GLN A 186 -12.95 -9.67 6.86
C GLN A 186 -12.25 -10.97 7.33
N ASN A 187 -12.26 -12.01 6.50
CA ASN A 187 -11.60 -13.30 6.76
C ASN A 187 -10.21 -13.38 6.13
N ASN A 188 -9.64 -12.25 5.68
CA ASN A 188 -8.33 -12.16 5.05
C ASN A 188 -8.24 -12.93 3.71
N ILE A 189 -9.38 -13.15 3.06
CA ILE A 189 -9.49 -13.80 1.74
C ILE A 189 -9.49 -12.71 0.68
N PRO A 190 -8.61 -12.75 -0.34
CA PRO A 190 -8.67 -11.84 -1.48
C PRO A 190 -10.06 -11.84 -2.11
N LEU A 191 -10.66 -10.65 -2.28
CA LEU A 191 -11.91 -10.54 -3.04
C LEU A 191 -11.59 -10.78 -4.51
N VAL A 192 -12.12 -11.88 -5.06
CA VAL A 192 -11.92 -12.27 -6.47
C VAL A 192 -12.71 -11.32 -7.37
N GLY A 193 -12.01 -10.60 -8.25
CA GLY A 193 -12.52 -9.58 -9.18
C GLY A 193 -11.35 -8.68 -9.60
N ASN A 194 -11.30 -8.22 -10.86
CA ASN A 194 -10.17 -7.41 -11.33
C ASN A 194 -9.93 -6.25 -10.35
N PHE A 195 -8.66 -6.01 -9.99
CA PHE A 195 -8.25 -4.92 -9.09
C PHE A 195 -8.75 -3.54 -9.58
N LEU A 196 -9.20 -3.47 -10.84
CA LEU A 196 -9.96 -2.39 -11.44
C LEU A 196 -10.78 -3.00 -12.58
N GLU A 197 -12.10 -3.17 -12.42
CA GLU A 197 -12.95 -3.63 -13.52
C GLU A 197 -13.28 -2.47 -14.46
N LEU A 198 -12.83 -2.55 -15.72
CA LEU A 198 -13.42 -1.78 -16.80
C LEU A 198 -14.59 -2.56 -17.37
N ASN A 199 -15.74 -2.48 -16.72
CA ASN A 199 -16.94 -3.07 -17.28
C ASN A 199 -17.39 -2.26 -18.50
N GLY A 200 -17.05 -2.77 -19.69
CA GLY A 200 -17.69 -2.41 -20.95
C GLY A 200 -19.15 -2.83 -20.91
N SER A 201 -20.00 -1.99 -20.34
CA SER A 201 -21.45 -2.05 -20.56
C SER A 201 -21.84 -0.84 -21.39
N VAL A 202 -22.02 -1.08 -22.68
CA VAL A 202 -22.78 -0.20 -23.57
C VAL A 202 -24.16 -0.04 -22.94
N TYR A 203 -24.50 1.14 -22.41
CA TYR A 203 -25.83 1.73 -22.57
C TYR A 203 -25.85 3.20 -22.16
N SER A 204 -26.59 3.92 -22.98
CA SER A 204 -26.76 5.36 -23.09
C SER A 204 -27.66 5.96 -21.99
N ASN A 205 -27.35 7.21 -21.68
CA ASN A 205 -28.12 8.22 -20.94
C ASN A 205 -27.99 8.23 -19.42
N LEU A 206 -26.90 8.85 -18.94
CA LEU A 206 -26.97 10.09 -18.16
C LEU A 206 -25.78 11.00 -18.58
N ASP A 207 -25.96 12.31 -18.49
CA ASP A 207 -25.25 13.32 -19.26
C ASP A 207 -23.70 13.26 -19.25
N SER A 208 -23.11 13.34 -20.45
CA SER A 208 -21.71 13.68 -20.78
C SER A 208 -20.55 12.66 -20.66
N TYR A 209 -20.77 11.41 -20.25
CA TYR A 209 -19.71 10.38 -20.13
C TYR A 209 -20.01 9.08 -20.94
N ASP A 210 -19.01 8.45 -21.57
CA ASP A 210 -19.11 7.14 -22.27
C ASP A 210 -18.45 6.08 -21.40
N MET A 211 -19.03 4.90 -21.31
CA MET A 211 -18.46 3.79 -20.54
C MET A 211 -17.81 2.72 -21.43
N SER A 212 -17.37 3.10 -22.64
CA SER A 212 -16.94 2.16 -23.69
C SER A 212 -15.44 2.21 -24.05
N ALA A 213 -14.60 2.97 -23.33
CA ALA A 213 -13.16 2.99 -23.67
C ALA A 213 -12.39 1.80 -23.10
N TRP A 214 -12.00 0.95 -24.04
CA TRP A 214 -11.09 -0.16 -23.94
C TRP A 214 -9.75 0.21 -23.27
N LEU A 215 -9.23 -0.74 -22.48
CA LEU A 215 -7.97 -0.63 -21.76
C LEU A 215 -6.77 -0.87 -22.68
N ALA A 216 -6.47 0.10 -23.55
CA ALA A 216 -5.13 0.20 -24.09
C ALA A 216 -4.22 0.89 -23.06
N GLY A 217 -3.91 0.21 -21.95
CA GLY A 217 -2.87 0.70 -21.01
C GLY A 217 -3.11 0.57 -19.51
N VAL A 218 -3.61 -0.55 -18.99
CA VAL A 218 -3.16 -0.99 -17.64
C VAL A 218 -2.03 -1.97 -17.85
N SER A 219 -0.89 -1.41 -18.25
CA SER A 219 0.41 -1.99 -17.99
C SER A 219 0.85 -1.45 -16.63
N THR A 220 0.34 -2.03 -15.56
CA THR A 220 0.98 -2.19 -14.23
C THR A 220 -0.12 -2.50 -13.21
N ILE A 221 -0.45 -3.79 -13.09
CA ILE A 221 -0.40 -4.34 -11.73
C ILE A 221 1.06 -4.10 -11.33
N TYR A 222 1.32 -3.20 -10.39
CA TYR A 222 2.66 -3.01 -9.82
C TYR A 222 3.03 -4.31 -9.12
N LEU A 223 3.56 -5.25 -9.91
CA LEU A 223 4.45 -6.29 -9.44
C LEU A 223 5.71 -5.55 -8.96
N PRO A 224 6.35 -6.03 -7.86
CA PRO A 224 7.59 -5.44 -7.36
C PRO A 224 8.61 -5.28 -8.50
N PRO A 225 9.56 -4.33 -8.40
CA PRO A 225 10.32 -3.77 -9.53
C PRO A 225 10.76 -4.80 -10.57
N GLU A 226 10.67 -4.39 -11.86
CA GLU A 226 10.85 -5.18 -13.10
C GLU A 226 11.98 -6.22 -13.02
N GLU A 227 13.04 -5.89 -12.30
CA GLU A 227 13.98 -6.85 -11.75
C GLU A 227 14.35 -6.42 -10.32
N THR A 228 14.20 -7.31 -9.35
CA THR A 228 14.73 -7.08 -8.00
C THR A 228 16.05 -7.83 -7.88
N THR A 229 17.17 -7.14 -7.67
CA THR A 229 18.45 -7.80 -7.41
C THR A 229 18.72 -7.81 -5.90
N LEU A 230 18.79 -8.99 -5.31
CA LEU A 230 19.29 -9.16 -3.94
C LEU A 230 20.80 -9.35 -3.98
N GLN A 231 21.51 -8.50 -3.24
CA GLN A 231 22.91 -8.71 -2.92
C GLN A 231 23.01 -9.83 -1.88
N VAL A 232 23.65 -10.94 -2.23
CA VAL A 232 23.75 -12.12 -1.36
C VAL A 232 25.19 -12.55 -1.09
N GLY A 233 26.17 -11.97 -1.77
CA GLY A 233 27.60 -12.13 -1.50
C GLY A 233 28.27 -10.85 -1.01
N ILE A 234 29.50 -10.98 -0.52
CA ILE A 234 30.31 -9.86 0.02
C ILE A 234 31.00 -9.02 -1.08
N ASN A 235 31.03 -9.52 -2.32
CA ASN A 235 31.65 -8.85 -3.46
C ASN A 235 30.57 -8.19 -4.34
N SER A 236 30.89 -7.09 -5.03
CA SER A 236 29.95 -6.41 -5.92
C SER A 236 29.91 -7.02 -7.34
N ASP A 237 30.14 -8.33 -7.49
CA ASP A 237 30.16 -9.02 -8.77
C ASP A 237 28.82 -9.72 -9.08
N ALA A 238 28.61 -10.07 -10.36
CA ALA A 238 27.37 -10.71 -10.81
C ALA A 238 27.11 -12.06 -10.10
N SER A 239 28.16 -12.77 -9.69
CA SER A 239 28.07 -14.01 -8.92
C SER A 239 27.56 -13.83 -7.48
N SER A 240 27.63 -12.61 -6.95
CA SER A 240 27.20 -12.25 -5.59
C SER A 240 25.80 -11.63 -5.54
N SER A 241 25.06 -11.72 -6.64
CA SER A 241 23.70 -11.20 -6.76
C SER A 241 22.73 -12.27 -7.23
N ILE A 242 21.50 -12.21 -6.73
CA ILE A 242 20.38 -13.00 -7.22
C ILE A 242 19.34 -12.02 -7.76
N THR A 243 19.09 -12.10 -9.06
CA THR A 243 18.04 -11.33 -9.73
C THR A 243 16.73 -12.11 -9.71
N PHE A 244 15.66 -11.46 -9.29
CA PHE A 244 14.29 -11.93 -9.29
C PHE A 244 13.56 -11.20 -10.41
N ASN A 245 13.13 -11.93 -11.44
CA ASN A 245 12.20 -11.41 -12.42
C ASN A 245 10.80 -11.97 -12.13
N THR A 246 9.99 -11.19 -11.41
CA THR A 246 8.60 -11.54 -11.11
C THR A 246 7.64 -11.18 -12.25
N THR A 247 8.15 -10.54 -13.31
CA THR A 247 7.31 -10.10 -14.42
C THR A 247 6.88 -11.32 -15.22
N VAL A 248 5.58 -11.56 -15.23
CA VAL A 248 4.95 -12.46 -16.17
C VAL A 248 4.25 -11.56 -17.18
N GLU A 249 4.83 -11.45 -18.37
CA GLU A 249 4.23 -10.70 -19.47
C GLU A 249 3.09 -11.55 -20.03
N TYR A 250 1.91 -11.41 -19.43
CA TYR A 250 0.73 -12.12 -19.90
C TYR A 250 0.30 -11.51 -21.23
N GLY A 251 0.49 -12.26 -22.32
CA GLY A 251 -0.24 -12.03 -23.55
C GLY A 251 -1.74 -12.17 -23.27
N SER A 252 -2.42 -11.05 -23.03
CA SER A 252 -3.87 -10.90 -22.97
C SER A 252 -4.63 -12.05 -22.24
N PHE A 253 -4.68 -11.99 -20.91
CA PHE A 253 -5.80 -12.62 -20.16
C PHE A 253 -7.17 -12.08 -20.61
N ASP A 254 -7.17 -10.96 -21.33
CA ASP A 254 -8.33 -10.30 -21.94
C ASP A 254 -9.12 -11.21 -22.90
N LEU A 255 -8.51 -12.26 -23.48
CA LEU A 255 -9.22 -13.22 -24.33
C LEU A 255 -10.04 -14.27 -23.53
N LEU A 256 -9.80 -14.46 -22.23
CA LEU A 256 -10.47 -15.52 -21.47
C LEU A 256 -11.89 -15.10 -21.01
N TYR A 257 -12.11 -13.80 -20.85
CA TYR A 257 -13.40 -13.23 -20.48
C TYR A 257 -14.30 -13.08 -21.71
N GLY A 258 -14.89 -14.18 -22.17
CA GLY A 258 -15.88 -14.17 -23.25
C GLY A 258 -15.90 -15.41 -24.14
N LEU A 259 -14.87 -16.25 -24.07
CA LEU A 259 -14.83 -17.51 -24.80
C LEU A 259 -15.75 -18.54 -24.15
N LYS A 260 -16.77 -18.99 -24.88
CA LYS A 260 -17.49 -20.20 -24.50
C LYS A 260 -16.51 -21.37 -24.66
N ILE A 261 -16.57 -22.36 -23.77
CA ILE A 261 -15.75 -23.59 -23.81
C ILE A 261 -15.86 -24.33 -25.17
N GLU A 262 -16.86 -23.99 -25.98
CA GLU A 262 -17.15 -24.53 -27.31
C GLU A 262 -16.28 -23.94 -28.44
N ASP A 263 -15.59 -22.80 -28.23
CA ASP A 263 -14.72 -22.18 -29.24
C ASP A 263 -13.34 -22.86 -29.28
N ALA A 264 -12.94 -23.34 -30.46
CA ALA A 264 -11.77 -24.17 -30.69
C ALA A 264 -10.42 -23.56 -30.24
N GLY A 265 -10.32 -22.23 -30.10
CA GLY A 265 -9.08 -21.53 -29.69
C GLY A 265 -8.90 -21.37 -28.17
N THR A 266 -9.92 -21.68 -27.36
CA THR A 266 -9.90 -21.44 -25.90
C THR A 266 -8.94 -22.37 -25.18
N LEU A 267 -8.90 -23.64 -25.60
CA LEU A 267 -8.00 -24.65 -25.01
C LEU A 267 -6.54 -24.37 -25.36
N GLU A 268 -6.26 -23.87 -26.57
CA GLU A 268 -4.90 -23.49 -26.99
C GLU A 268 -4.39 -22.28 -26.19
N LEU A 269 -5.25 -21.29 -25.94
CA LEU A 269 -4.92 -20.15 -25.09
C LEU A 269 -4.67 -20.56 -23.64
N LEU A 270 -5.52 -21.43 -23.08
CA LEU A 270 -5.35 -21.96 -21.72
C LEU A 270 -4.05 -22.75 -21.58
N ASP A 271 -3.72 -23.61 -22.55
CA ASP A 271 -2.46 -24.36 -22.55
C ASP A 271 -1.24 -23.43 -22.62
N SER A 272 -1.31 -22.38 -23.44
CA SER A 272 -0.27 -21.34 -23.52
C SER A 272 -0.07 -20.60 -22.19
N ILE A 273 -1.16 -20.22 -21.51
CA ILE A 273 -1.10 -19.56 -20.20
C ILE A 273 -0.53 -20.52 -19.15
N ILE A 274 -1.00 -21.77 -19.12
CA ILE A 274 -0.52 -22.80 -18.18
C ILE A 274 0.99 -23.02 -18.38
N LYS A 275 1.45 -23.08 -19.63
CA LYS A 275 2.87 -23.22 -19.95
C LYS A 275 3.70 -22.06 -19.40
N GLN A 276 3.25 -20.82 -19.61
CA GLN A 276 3.94 -19.63 -19.09
C GLN A 276 3.99 -19.61 -17.56
N VAL A 277 2.90 -20.00 -16.88
CA VAL A 277 2.86 -20.14 -15.41
C VAL A 277 3.84 -21.20 -14.93
N ASN A 278 3.89 -22.36 -15.59
CA ASN A 278 4.81 -23.45 -15.24
C ASN A 278 6.29 -23.06 -15.43
N GLU A 279 6.61 -22.33 -16.50
CA GLU A 279 7.95 -21.80 -16.75
C GLU A 279 8.38 -20.85 -15.62
N LYS A 280 7.48 -19.95 -15.20
CA LYS A 280 7.75 -19.01 -14.10
C LYS A 280 7.84 -19.69 -12.74
N GLN A 281 7.00 -20.68 -12.46
CA GLN A 281 7.10 -21.48 -11.24
C GLN A 281 8.45 -22.22 -11.17
N THR A 282 8.95 -22.70 -12.30
CA THR A 282 10.27 -23.34 -12.40
C THR A 282 11.39 -22.35 -12.13
N GLU A 283 11.32 -21.15 -12.70
CA GLU A 283 12.27 -20.07 -12.46
C GLU A 283 12.32 -19.70 -10.96
N ILE A 284 11.16 -19.49 -10.33
CA ILE A 284 11.03 -19.20 -8.89
C ILE A 284 11.62 -20.33 -8.05
N GLY A 285 11.33 -21.59 -8.39
CA GLY A 285 11.89 -22.75 -7.69
C GLY A 285 13.42 -22.81 -7.78
N SER A 286 13.99 -22.49 -8.94
CA SER A 286 15.46 -22.43 -9.12
C SER A 286 16.10 -21.34 -8.26
N ILE A 287 15.45 -20.18 -8.15
CA ILE A 287 15.91 -19.07 -7.33
C ILE A 287 15.80 -19.40 -5.85
N GLN A 288 14.72 -20.08 -5.42
CA GLN A 288 14.57 -20.57 -4.06
C GLN A 288 15.74 -21.50 -3.68
N ASN A 289 16.06 -22.47 -4.52
CA ASN A 289 17.18 -23.39 -4.26
C ASN A 289 18.52 -22.64 -4.13
N ARG A 290 18.72 -21.59 -4.95
CA ARG A 290 19.91 -20.74 -4.86
C ARG A 290 19.91 -19.91 -3.56
N LEU A 291 18.78 -19.34 -3.16
CA LEU A 291 18.65 -18.60 -1.91
C LEU A 291 18.95 -19.47 -0.69
N GLU A 292 18.42 -20.70 -0.67
CA GLU A 292 18.70 -21.67 0.39
C GLU A 292 20.20 -21.99 0.47
N SER A 293 20.85 -22.22 -0.69
CA SER A 293 22.29 -22.46 -0.76
C SER A 293 23.12 -21.27 -0.28
N VAL A 294 22.71 -20.04 -0.63
CA VAL A 294 23.43 -18.84 -0.21
C VAL A 294 23.20 -18.55 1.27
N LEU A 295 22.00 -18.81 1.81
CA LEU A 295 21.73 -18.69 3.24
C LEU A 295 22.68 -19.58 4.06
N GLU A 296 22.87 -20.83 3.63
CA GLU A 296 23.81 -21.75 4.26
C GLU A 296 25.26 -21.22 4.20
N GLN A 297 25.71 -20.75 3.03
CA GLN A 297 27.05 -20.19 2.86
C GLN A 297 27.28 -18.91 3.67
N VAL A 298 26.32 -17.98 3.69
CA VAL A 298 26.38 -16.75 4.47
C VAL A 298 26.36 -17.05 5.97
N GLY A 299 25.60 -18.06 6.41
CA GLY A 299 25.63 -18.53 7.78
C GLY A 299 27.02 -19.00 8.20
N ILE A 300 27.66 -19.85 7.41
CA ILE A 300 29.04 -20.31 7.65
C ILE A 300 30.03 -19.14 7.65
N ALA A 301 29.91 -18.23 6.69
CA ALA A 301 30.77 -17.05 6.61
C ALA A 301 30.61 -16.14 7.84
N TYR A 302 29.38 -15.93 8.32
CA TYR A 302 29.09 -15.16 9.52
C TYR A 302 29.71 -15.80 10.76
N GLU A 303 29.56 -17.11 10.95
CA GLU A 303 30.18 -17.83 12.08
C GLU A 303 31.71 -17.68 12.07
N ASN A 304 32.34 -17.84 10.90
CA ASN A 304 33.78 -17.65 10.72
C ASN A 304 34.22 -16.20 11.04
N LEU A 305 33.42 -15.22 10.65
CA LEU A 305 33.73 -13.80 10.84
C LEU A 305 33.56 -13.39 12.32
N VAL A 306 32.53 -13.89 13.00
CA VAL A 306 32.34 -13.72 14.44
C VAL A 306 33.48 -14.37 15.23
N SER A 307 33.89 -15.59 14.85
CA SER A 307 35.03 -16.29 15.46
C SER A 307 36.35 -15.52 15.29
N THR A 308 36.60 -15.03 14.06
CA THR A 308 37.77 -14.20 13.75
C THR A 308 37.73 -12.89 14.54
N GLN A 309 36.57 -12.24 14.61
CA GLN A 309 36.39 -11.01 15.38
C GLN A 309 36.63 -11.23 16.87
N SER A 310 36.16 -12.34 17.45
CA SER A 310 36.44 -12.70 18.85
C SER A 310 37.94 -12.85 19.09
N THR A 311 38.62 -13.56 18.19
CA THR A 311 40.07 -13.79 18.28
C THR A 311 40.87 -12.49 18.24
N ILE A 312 40.51 -11.56 17.33
CA ILE A 312 41.14 -10.24 17.23
C ILE A 312 40.87 -9.43 18.51
N ARG A 313 39.62 -9.42 18.98
CA ARG A 313 39.22 -8.65 20.16
C ARG A 313 39.94 -9.15 21.43
N ASP A 314 40.09 -10.47 21.59
CA ASP A 314 40.83 -11.08 22.69
C ASP A 314 42.34 -10.78 22.63
N ALA A 315 42.93 -10.75 21.43
CA ALA A 315 44.32 -10.35 21.23
C ALA A 315 44.56 -8.88 21.61
N ASP A 316 43.66 -7.98 21.20
CA ASP A 316 43.71 -6.56 21.57
C ASP A 316 43.53 -6.35 23.07
N ILE A 317 42.56 -7.04 23.69
CA ILE A 317 42.37 -7.02 25.15
C ILE A 317 43.61 -7.53 25.87
N SER A 318 44.25 -8.60 25.38
CA SER A 318 45.47 -9.15 25.96
C SER A 318 46.65 -8.18 25.87
N LYS A 319 46.78 -7.48 24.74
CA LYS A 319 47.81 -6.45 24.53
C LYS A 319 47.61 -5.26 25.46
N GLU A 320 46.38 -4.78 25.58
CA GLU A 320 46.03 -3.65 26.46
C GLU A 320 46.19 -4.02 27.94
N SER A 321 45.74 -5.22 28.33
CA SER A 321 45.93 -5.75 29.69
C SER A 321 47.41 -5.87 30.05
N SER A 322 48.25 -6.33 29.14
CA SER A 322 49.70 -6.41 29.34
C SER A 322 50.34 -5.03 29.49
N ALA A 323 49.87 -4.04 28.70
CA ALA A 323 50.34 -2.67 28.82
C ALA A 323 49.90 -2.02 30.13
N TYR A 324 48.66 -2.23 30.55
CA TYR A 324 48.11 -1.78 31.83
C TYR A 324 48.91 -2.36 33.01
N ILE A 325 49.13 -3.68 33.04
CA ILE A 325 49.91 -4.36 34.08
C ILE A 325 51.34 -3.82 34.12
N ARG A 326 52.00 -3.67 32.97
CA ARG A 326 53.35 -3.09 32.89
C ARG A 326 53.39 -1.68 33.48
N ASN A 327 52.41 -0.83 33.13
CA ASN A 327 52.33 0.53 33.68
C ASN A 327 52.07 0.52 35.18
N GLN A 328 51.24 -0.39 35.69
CA GLN A 328 50.96 -0.54 37.12
C GLN A 328 52.21 -1.01 37.89
N ILE A 329 52.99 -1.96 37.35
CA ILE A 329 54.27 -2.39 37.91
C ILE A 329 55.26 -1.21 37.94
N LEU A 330 55.37 -0.44 36.86
CA LEU A 330 56.24 0.73 36.81
C LEU A 330 55.84 1.79 37.84
N GLN A 331 54.54 2.03 38.04
CA GLN A 331 54.05 2.95 39.06
C GLN A 331 54.38 2.46 40.49
N GLN A 332 54.18 1.18 40.79
CA GLN A 332 54.52 0.60 42.10
C GLN A 332 56.03 0.59 42.35
N ALA A 333 56.84 0.24 41.34
CA ALA A 333 58.29 0.28 41.43
C ALA A 333 58.79 1.71 41.64
N SER A 334 58.24 2.69 40.92
CA SER A 334 58.58 4.11 41.09
C SER A 334 58.26 4.61 42.50
N ALA A 335 57.08 4.27 43.04
CA ALA A 335 56.70 4.62 44.41
C ALA A 335 57.61 3.97 45.46
N THR A 336 57.98 2.70 45.26
CA THR A 336 58.89 1.97 46.17
C THR A 336 60.31 2.52 46.12
N LEU A 337 60.81 2.85 44.92
CA LEU A 337 62.11 3.49 44.74
C LEU A 337 62.14 4.89 45.36
N LEU A 338 61.09 5.69 45.18
CA LEU A 338 60.93 6.98 45.86
C LEU A 338 60.92 6.83 47.40
N ALA A 339 60.18 5.86 47.92
CA ALA A 339 60.13 5.58 49.36
C ALA A 339 61.50 5.14 49.90
N THR A 340 62.19 4.25 49.20
CA THR A 340 63.54 3.76 49.57
C THR A 340 64.56 4.89 49.51
N ALA A 341 64.52 5.73 48.47
CA ALA A 341 65.39 6.88 48.29
C ALA A 341 65.16 7.97 49.36
N ASN A 342 63.94 8.09 49.88
CA ASN A 342 63.65 8.98 51.02
C ASN A 342 64.11 8.40 52.37
N GLN A 343 64.17 7.07 52.52
CA GLN A 343 64.64 6.43 53.75
C GLN A 343 66.17 6.34 53.86
N THR A 344 66.89 6.24 52.75
CA THR A 344 68.37 6.14 52.75
C THR A 344 69.06 7.34 53.45
N PRO A 345 68.64 8.59 53.20
CA PRO A 345 69.13 9.76 53.92
C PRO A 345 68.81 9.73 55.42
N ALA A 346 67.63 9.24 55.81
CA ALA A 346 67.21 9.18 57.22
C ALA A 346 68.05 8.19 58.05
N ILE A 347 68.44 7.06 57.45
CA ILE A 347 69.34 6.08 58.08
C ILE A 347 70.76 6.66 58.23
N ALA A 348 71.23 7.41 57.22
CA ALA A 348 72.52 8.07 57.29
C ALA A 348 72.58 9.15 58.40
N LEU A 349 71.45 9.81 58.69
CA LEU A 349 71.33 10.78 59.79
C LEU A 349 71.23 10.13 61.20
N GLN A 350 70.85 8.85 61.32
CA GLN A 350 70.89 8.12 62.61
C GLN A 350 72.31 7.65 62.99
N LEU A 351 73.24 7.63 62.03
CA LEU A 351 74.63 7.21 62.20
C LEU A 351 75.59 8.37 62.52
N LEU A 352 75.06 9.60 62.58
CA LEU A 352 75.74 10.83 63.01
C LEU A 352 75.26 11.22 64.42
#